data_AF-A3IQE8-F1
#
_entry.id   AF-A3IQE8-F1
#
_cell.length_a   1.000
_cell.length_b   1.000
_cell.length_c   1.000
_cell.angle_alpha   90.00
_cell.angle_beta   90.00
_cell.angle_gamma   90.00
#
_symmetry.space_group_name_H-M   'P 1'
#
loop_
_entity.id
_entity.type
_entity.pdbx_description
1 polymer ?
#
loop_
_entity_poly.entity_id
_entity_poly.type
_entity_poly.pdbx_seq_one_letter_code
_entity_poly.pdbx_strand_id
1 'polypeptide(L)'
;MINTVSELKVILADSELASFEMAELPILDTGEKALAIQVKSENALSSWQIMRDKLEETKRWPVLVWPLVFSAKIQNTWGKDTQLFDEILQEQDFFARRSFNNKSVQTIINYSKNVNIQQSLTQLYQNRQYDENLVDYLDYLEDDLWTREEKFGYYLDIETIENLVDSEDLQTVKDLEYCLFKWEIKEFPAEKALKNDYPVYSHWFDPSPDKIVLLLMPTINHWEILAYIHWYGSDDYSELVIALLKNWHEKYGSELICHYGTMLQLTTKTLPSSPDEAFQ
;
A
#
# COMPACT_ATOMS: atom_id res chain seq x y z
N MET A 1 14.39 -0.56 21.88
CA MET A 1 13.03 -0.39 21.34
C MET A 1 12.16 0.07 22.49
N ILE A 2 11.49 1.20 22.35
CA ILE A 2 10.49 1.66 23.34
C ILE A 2 9.29 0.72 23.33
N ASN A 3 8.57 0.55 24.43
CA ASN A 3 7.43 -0.35 24.51
C ASN A 3 6.17 0.29 25.11
N THR A 4 6.27 1.54 25.55
CA THR A 4 5.18 2.23 26.23
C THR A 4 4.94 3.64 25.68
N VAL A 5 3.71 4.13 25.84
CA VAL A 5 3.37 5.53 25.52
C VAL A 5 4.15 6.51 26.40
N SER A 6 4.45 6.16 27.66
CA SER A 6 5.23 7.01 28.57
C SER A 6 6.65 7.24 28.05
N GLU A 7 7.33 6.20 27.56
CA GLU A 7 8.66 6.34 26.94
C GLU A 7 8.59 7.17 25.65
N LEU A 8 7.56 6.95 24.83
CA LEU A 8 7.34 7.72 23.61
C LEU A 8 7.17 9.22 23.90
N LYS A 9 6.39 9.57 24.94
CA LYS A 9 6.20 10.97 25.36
C LYS A 9 7.50 11.64 25.81
N VAL A 10 8.42 10.91 26.42
CA VAL A 10 9.75 11.44 26.77
C VAL A 10 10.56 11.77 25.52
N ILE A 11 10.55 10.89 24.51
CA ILE A 11 11.25 11.12 23.23
C ILE A 11 10.64 12.32 22.48
N LEU A 12 9.32 12.48 22.57
CA LEU A 12 8.58 13.50 21.82
C LEU A 12 8.46 14.84 22.55
N ALA A 13 9.05 15.00 23.75
CA ALA A 13 8.85 16.16 24.60
C ALA A 13 9.09 17.52 23.90
N ASP A 14 10.03 17.57 22.95
CA ASP A 14 10.39 18.77 22.19
C ASP A 14 9.71 18.87 20.81
N SER A 15 8.70 18.04 20.53
CA SER A 15 7.99 17.98 19.25
C SER A 15 6.51 18.36 19.39
N GLU A 16 5.88 18.74 18.29
CA GLU A 16 4.43 18.98 18.25
C GLU A 16 3.59 17.75 18.61
N LEU A 17 4.14 16.55 18.40
CA LEU A 17 3.46 15.29 18.72
C LEU A 17 3.31 15.05 20.22
N ALA A 18 4.02 15.79 21.09
CA ALA A 18 3.92 15.65 22.55
C ALA A 18 2.49 15.83 23.08
N SER A 19 1.70 16.68 22.42
CA SER A 19 0.32 16.98 22.82
C SER A 19 -0.73 16.06 22.18
N PHE A 20 -0.31 15.13 21.33
CA PHE A 20 -1.24 14.29 20.57
C PHE A 20 -1.73 13.13 21.44
N GLU A 21 -2.94 12.65 21.16
CA GLU A 21 -3.46 11.45 21.82
C GLU A 21 -2.67 10.23 21.36
N MET A 22 -2.33 9.37 22.32
CA MET A 22 -1.49 8.20 22.09
C MET A 22 -2.04 6.99 22.82
N ALA A 23 -1.91 5.81 22.21
CA ALA A 23 -2.38 4.56 22.78
C ALA A 23 -1.38 3.42 22.52
N GLU A 24 -1.47 2.38 23.34
CA GLU A 24 -0.75 1.12 23.15
C GLU A 24 -1.70 0.09 22.55
N LEU A 25 -1.34 -0.46 21.39
CA LEU A 25 -2.15 -1.44 20.69
C LEU A 25 -1.49 -2.81 20.78
N PRO A 26 -2.10 -3.80 21.46
CA PRO A 26 -1.56 -5.15 21.49
C PRO A 26 -1.63 -5.77 20.09
N ILE A 27 -0.53 -6.40 19.67
CA ILE A 27 -0.49 -7.20 18.45
C ILE A 27 -0.70 -8.65 18.88
N LEU A 28 -1.89 -9.17 18.59
CA LEU A 28 -2.30 -10.52 19.03
C LEU A 28 -1.28 -11.57 18.55
N ASP A 29 -1.12 -12.62 19.34
CA ASP A 29 -0.27 -13.79 19.07
C ASP A 29 1.25 -13.52 18.93
N THR A 30 1.69 -12.27 19.06
CA THR A 30 3.12 -11.90 19.06
C THR A 30 3.64 -11.57 20.46
N GLY A 31 2.76 -11.11 21.37
CA GLY A 31 3.16 -10.50 22.64
C GLY A 31 3.76 -9.10 22.50
N GLU A 32 3.81 -8.56 21.27
CA GLU A 32 4.30 -7.22 20.97
C GLU A 32 3.17 -6.19 21.01
N LYS A 33 3.55 -4.91 20.93
CA LYS A 33 2.63 -3.78 20.85
C LYS A 33 3.05 -2.86 19.72
N ALA A 34 2.08 -2.26 19.03
CA ALA A 34 2.29 -1.02 18.29
C ALA A 34 1.97 0.17 19.21
N LEU A 35 2.57 1.32 18.95
CA LEU A 35 2.17 2.58 19.59
C LEU A 35 1.42 3.40 18.55
N ALA A 36 0.24 3.90 18.89
CA ALA A 36 -0.59 4.71 18.00
C ALA A 36 -0.54 6.17 18.42
N ILE A 37 -0.52 7.07 17.46
CA ILE A 37 -0.67 8.53 17.64
C ILE A 37 -1.81 8.99 16.74
N GLN A 38 -2.79 9.69 17.29
CA GLN A 38 -3.85 10.30 16.49
C GLN A 38 -3.30 11.52 15.74
N VAL A 39 -3.37 11.51 14.42
CA VAL A 39 -2.91 12.64 13.58
C VAL A 39 -4.05 13.12 12.68
N LYS A 40 -3.96 14.37 12.23
CA LYS A 40 -4.92 14.94 11.28
C LYS A 40 -4.36 14.86 9.86
N SER A 41 -5.20 14.95 8.84
CA SER A 41 -4.72 15.00 7.45
C SER A 41 -3.73 16.14 7.22
N GLU A 42 -4.00 17.32 7.79
CA GLU A 42 -3.17 18.54 7.66
C GLU A 42 -1.74 18.39 8.18
N ASN A 43 -1.48 17.44 9.09
CA ASN A 43 -0.17 17.21 9.69
C ASN A 43 0.32 15.76 9.59
N ALA A 44 -0.36 14.90 8.83
CA ALA A 44 -0.04 13.47 8.77
C ALA A 44 1.39 13.23 8.28
N LEU A 45 1.78 13.89 7.18
CA LEU A 45 3.11 13.71 6.59
C LEU A 45 4.22 14.31 7.47
N SER A 46 4.02 15.48 8.08
CA SER A 46 4.99 16.05 9.02
C SER A 46 5.15 15.18 10.26
N SER A 47 4.04 14.64 10.78
CA SER A 47 4.04 13.70 11.90
C SER A 47 4.81 12.41 11.57
N TRP A 48 4.58 11.85 10.38
CA TRP A 48 5.34 10.69 9.89
C TRP A 48 6.83 10.99 9.82
N GLN A 49 7.21 12.15 9.25
CA GLN A 49 8.61 12.56 9.12
C GLN A 49 9.29 12.72 10.49
N ILE A 50 8.63 13.37 11.46
CA ILE A 50 9.14 13.51 12.84
C ILE A 50 9.46 12.12 13.41
N MET A 51 8.54 11.17 13.28
CA MET A 51 8.75 9.82 13.80
C MET A 51 9.81 9.04 13.00
N ARG A 52 9.91 9.30 11.69
CA ARG A 52 10.91 8.67 10.81
C ARG A 52 12.31 9.11 11.18
N ASP A 53 12.49 10.38 11.52
CA ASP A 53 13.77 10.95 12.01
C ASP A 53 14.15 10.37 13.38
N LYS A 54 13.16 9.92 14.16
CA LYS A 54 13.34 9.26 15.46
C LYS A 54 13.50 7.75 15.39
N LEU A 55 13.59 7.15 14.19
CA LEU A 55 13.68 5.69 14.02
C LEU A 55 14.84 5.06 14.83
N GLU A 56 16.01 5.70 14.88
CA GLU A 56 17.16 5.18 15.62
C GLU A 56 16.93 5.16 17.14
N GLU A 57 16.16 6.11 17.67
CA GLU A 57 15.81 6.22 19.09
C GLU A 57 14.67 5.26 19.46
N THR A 58 13.62 5.20 18.64
CA THR A 58 12.43 4.39 18.91
C THR A 58 12.64 2.92 18.58
N LYS A 59 13.43 2.64 17.54
CA LYS A 59 13.54 1.34 16.85
C LYS A 59 12.18 0.82 16.37
N ARG A 60 11.30 1.73 15.94
CA ARG A 60 9.95 1.44 15.47
C ARG A 60 9.65 2.21 14.19
N TRP A 61 9.24 1.51 13.15
CA TRP A 61 8.92 2.13 11.87
C TRP A 61 7.56 2.84 11.94
N PRO A 62 7.49 4.12 11.56
CA PRO A 62 6.24 4.86 11.48
C PRO A 62 5.48 4.53 10.18
N VAL A 63 4.18 4.30 10.29
CA VAL A 63 3.29 4.17 9.13
C VAL A 63 1.96 4.85 9.40
N LEU A 64 1.53 5.69 8.46
CA LEU A 64 0.20 6.28 8.49
C LEU A 64 -0.80 5.22 8.04
N VAL A 65 -1.84 5.02 8.83
CA VAL A 65 -2.88 4.05 8.54
C VAL A 65 -4.22 4.75 8.52
N TRP A 66 -4.99 4.39 7.50
CA TRP A 66 -6.37 4.76 7.37
C TRP A 66 -7.26 3.65 7.93
N PRO A 67 -8.10 3.92 8.95
CA PRO A 67 -9.06 2.92 9.43
C PRO A 67 -10.09 2.64 8.33
N LEU A 68 -9.96 1.49 7.67
CA LEU A 68 -10.88 1.07 6.61
C LEU A 68 -12.24 0.66 7.21
N VAL A 69 -13.23 1.51 7.00
CA VAL A 69 -14.62 1.24 7.41
C VAL A 69 -15.33 0.37 6.39
N PHE A 70 -14.91 -0.90 6.25
CA PHE A 70 -15.61 -1.87 5.37
C PHE A 70 -16.80 -2.56 6.07
N SER A 71 -16.98 -2.40 7.38
CA SER A 71 -18.16 -2.97 8.04
C SER A 71 -19.35 -2.01 7.95
N ALA A 72 -20.42 -2.47 7.30
CA ALA A 72 -21.69 -1.74 7.13
C ALA A 72 -22.33 -1.28 8.46
N LYS A 73 -21.89 -1.78 9.62
CA LYS A 73 -22.33 -1.30 10.94
C LYS A 73 -21.69 0.03 11.36
N ILE A 74 -20.56 0.38 10.77
CA ILE A 74 -19.77 1.55 11.17
C ILE A 74 -20.02 2.74 10.22
N GLN A 75 -20.63 2.51 9.06
CA GLN A 75 -21.02 3.57 8.11
C GLN A 75 -21.97 4.63 8.69
N ASN A 76 -22.62 4.36 9.84
CA ASN A 76 -23.56 5.28 10.50
C ASN A 76 -23.15 5.73 11.92
N THR A 77 -21.96 5.37 12.42
CA THR A 77 -21.50 5.81 13.76
C THR A 77 -20.47 6.92 13.72
N TRP A 78 -19.87 7.17 12.55
CA TRP A 78 -18.80 8.15 12.38
C TRP A 78 -19.37 9.50 11.93
N GLY A 79 -20.18 10.06 12.84
CA GLY A 79 -20.85 11.35 12.70
C GLY A 79 -21.41 11.87 14.03
N LYS A 80 -21.11 11.20 15.15
CA LYS A 80 -21.27 11.79 16.47
C LYS A 80 -19.87 12.15 16.96
N ASP A 81 -19.66 13.43 17.26
CA ASP A 81 -18.46 14.05 17.89
C ASP A 81 -18.09 13.45 19.27
N THR A 82 -18.48 12.22 19.57
CA THR A 82 -18.45 11.64 20.92
C THR A 82 -17.73 10.30 21.03
N GLN A 83 -17.27 9.69 19.92
CA GLN A 83 -16.45 8.47 20.05
C GLN A 83 -15.01 8.85 20.40
N LEU A 84 -14.57 8.38 21.57
CA LEU A 84 -13.21 8.57 22.08
C LEU A 84 -12.21 7.82 21.20
N PHE A 85 -10.98 8.34 21.05
CA PHE A 85 -9.92 7.72 20.27
C PHE A 85 -9.68 6.25 20.64
N ASP A 86 -9.75 5.91 21.93
CA ASP A 86 -9.62 4.52 22.41
C ASP A 86 -10.73 3.57 21.89
N GLU A 87 -11.96 4.07 21.69
CA GLU A 87 -13.08 3.26 21.16
C GLU A 87 -12.85 2.95 19.68
N ILE A 88 -12.38 3.94 18.92
CA ILE A 88 -11.99 3.78 17.51
C ILE A 88 -10.93 2.68 17.38
N LEU A 89 -9.91 2.71 18.22
CA LEU A 89 -8.81 1.75 18.17
C LEU A 89 -9.24 0.33 18.57
N GLN A 90 -10.21 0.19 19.47
CA GLN A 90 -10.74 -1.11 19.87
C GLN A 90 -11.66 -1.71 18.81
N GLU A 91 -12.43 -0.89 18.10
CA GLU A 91 -13.32 -1.33 17.02
C GLU A 91 -12.56 -1.62 15.72
N GLN A 92 -11.51 -0.86 15.43
CA GLN A 92 -10.68 -1.01 14.24
C GLN A 92 -9.63 -2.10 14.45
N ASP A 93 -9.85 -3.25 13.86
CA ASP A 93 -8.87 -4.32 13.82
C ASP A 93 -7.77 -4.01 12.80
N PHE A 94 -6.81 -3.15 13.17
CA PHE A 94 -5.68 -2.80 12.31
C PHE A 94 -4.81 -4.00 11.96
N PHE A 95 -4.78 -5.02 12.82
CA PHE A 95 -3.91 -6.17 12.67
C PHE A 95 -4.67 -7.32 12.05
N ALA A 96 -4.04 -7.99 11.09
CA ALA A 96 -4.67 -9.08 10.39
C ALA A 96 -4.85 -10.29 11.32
N ARG A 97 -6.07 -10.50 11.83
CA ARG A 97 -6.37 -11.65 12.72
C ARG A 97 -6.49 -12.98 11.98
N ARG A 98 -6.72 -12.97 10.66
CA ARG A 98 -7.05 -14.19 9.89
C ARG A 98 -6.51 -14.22 8.45
N SER A 99 -5.80 -13.19 8.01
CA SER A 99 -5.55 -12.95 6.58
C SER A 99 -4.31 -13.65 5.99
N PHE A 100 -3.65 -14.54 6.74
CA PHE A 100 -2.37 -15.12 6.31
C PHE A 100 -2.31 -16.64 6.41
N ASN A 101 -3.37 -17.37 6.02
CA ASN A 101 -3.37 -18.84 6.06
C ASN A 101 -2.92 -19.44 7.41
N ASN A 102 -3.28 -18.77 8.52
CA ASN A 102 -2.86 -19.09 9.90
C ASN A 102 -1.34 -19.02 10.17
N LYS A 103 -0.56 -18.32 9.35
CA LYS A 103 0.86 -18.04 9.61
C LYS A 103 1.00 -16.92 10.64
N SER A 104 1.98 -17.05 11.55
CA SER A 104 2.35 -15.96 12.46
C SER A 104 3.16 -14.88 11.73
N VAL A 105 3.15 -13.65 12.26
CA VAL A 105 3.97 -12.51 11.78
C VAL A 105 5.42 -12.93 11.53
N GLN A 106 6.04 -13.58 12.53
CA GLN A 106 7.44 -14.00 12.45
C GLN A 106 7.68 -15.06 11.35
N THR A 107 6.69 -15.91 11.08
CA THR A 107 6.76 -16.91 10.00
C THR A 107 6.76 -16.20 8.65
N ILE A 108 5.86 -15.25 8.43
CA ILE A 108 5.77 -14.46 7.19
C ILE A 108 7.09 -13.72 6.94
N ILE A 109 7.62 -13.02 7.95
CA ILE A 109 8.89 -12.31 7.86
C ILE A 109 10.06 -13.27 7.57
N ASN A 110 10.06 -14.48 8.14
CA ASN A 110 11.13 -15.44 7.88
C ASN A 110 11.04 -16.06 6.49
N TYR A 111 9.83 -16.26 5.96
CA TYR A 111 9.63 -16.79 4.62
C TYR A 111 10.02 -15.76 3.57
N SER A 112 9.68 -14.48 3.75
CA SER A 112 10.02 -13.41 2.80
C SER A 112 11.53 -13.30 2.52
N LYS A 113 12.39 -13.62 3.51
CA LYS A 113 13.86 -13.62 3.36
C LYS A 113 14.38 -14.61 2.32
N ASN A 114 13.61 -15.66 2.03
CA ASN A 114 14.02 -16.76 1.15
C ASN A 114 13.19 -16.82 -0.13
N VAL A 115 12.31 -15.84 -0.37
CA VAL A 115 11.49 -15.79 -1.58
C VAL A 115 12.37 -15.54 -2.79
N ASN A 116 12.29 -16.43 -3.79
CA ASN A 116 12.81 -16.17 -5.11
C ASN A 116 11.77 -15.36 -5.91
N ILE A 117 11.91 -14.04 -5.88
CA ILE A 117 10.96 -13.09 -6.49
C ILE A 117 10.62 -13.47 -7.93
N GLN A 118 11.63 -13.73 -8.77
CA GLN A 118 11.42 -14.02 -10.19
C GLN A 118 10.65 -15.32 -10.42
N GLN A 119 11.00 -16.37 -9.66
CA GLN A 119 10.29 -17.63 -9.72
C GLN A 119 8.84 -17.49 -9.22
N SER A 120 8.62 -16.78 -8.12
CA SER A 120 7.29 -16.57 -7.54
C SER A 120 6.40 -15.74 -8.45
N LEU A 121 6.93 -14.68 -9.07
CA LEU A 121 6.20 -13.90 -10.08
C LEU A 121 5.86 -14.76 -11.30
N THR A 122 6.82 -15.53 -11.82
CA THR A 122 6.56 -16.45 -12.94
C THR A 122 5.43 -17.44 -12.62
N GLN A 123 5.47 -18.03 -11.43
CA GLN A 123 4.41 -18.93 -10.96
C GLN A 123 3.07 -18.20 -10.78
N LEU A 124 3.07 -16.98 -10.25
CA LEU A 124 1.86 -16.17 -10.13
C LEU A 124 1.21 -15.91 -11.47
N TYR A 125 1.99 -15.53 -12.49
CA TYR A 125 1.46 -15.28 -13.82
C TYR A 125 1.01 -16.56 -14.53
N GLN A 126 1.66 -17.69 -14.27
CA GLN A 126 1.24 -19.00 -14.77
C GLN A 126 -0.02 -19.52 -14.07
N ASN A 127 -0.16 -19.30 -12.76
CA ASN A 127 -1.30 -19.76 -11.96
C ASN A 127 -2.49 -18.81 -12.04
N ARG A 128 -2.26 -17.51 -12.31
CA ARG A 128 -3.28 -16.56 -12.79
C ARG A 128 -3.44 -16.67 -14.31
N GLN A 129 -3.30 -17.86 -14.87
CA GLN A 129 -4.24 -18.25 -15.92
C GLN A 129 -5.61 -18.13 -15.26
N TYR A 130 -6.27 -16.98 -15.46
CA TYR A 130 -7.66 -16.85 -15.10
C TYR A 130 -8.36 -18.10 -15.64
N ASP A 131 -9.13 -18.77 -14.79
CA ASP A 131 -9.98 -19.91 -15.18
C ASP A 131 -11.14 -19.45 -16.13
N GLU A 132 -11.02 -18.22 -16.62
CA GLU A 132 -11.88 -17.41 -17.48
C GLU A 132 -10.95 -16.79 -18.53
N ASN A 133 -11.30 -16.88 -19.81
CA ASN A 133 -10.38 -16.63 -20.92
C ASN A 133 -9.85 -15.18 -20.89
N LEU A 134 -8.74 -14.89 -21.59
CA LEU A 134 -8.31 -13.51 -21.87
C LEU A 134 -9.48 -12.62 -22.35
N VAL A 135 -10.47 -13.22 -23.01
CA VAL A 135 -11.77 -12.66 -23.38
C VAL A 135 -12.53 -12.03 -22.20
N ASP A 136 -12.65 -12.71 -21.07
CA ASP A 136 -13.37 -12.18 -19.89
C ASP A 136 -12.61 -10.99 -19.26
N TYR A 137 -11.28 -10.95 -19.43
CA TYR A 137 -10.47 -9.80 -19.06
C TYR A 137 -10.63 -8.62 -20.03
N LEU A 138 -10.85 -8.88 -21.32
CA LEU A 138 -11.14 -7.84 -22.31
C LEU A 138 -12.46 -7.12 -22.00
N ASP A 139 -13.49 -7.84 -21.55
CA ASP A 139 -14.76 -7.24 -21.11
C ASP A 139 -14.54 -6.30 -19.90
N TYR A 140 -13.69 -6.67 -18.95
CA TYR A 140 -13.31 -5.77 -17.85
C TYR A 140 -12.51 -4.56 -18.33
N LEU A 141 -11.64 -4.75 -19.32
CA LEU A 141 -10.86 -3.67 -19.91
C LEU A 141 -11.73 -2.66 -20.66
N GLU A 142 -12.86 -3.06 -21.26
CA GLU A 142 -13.74 -2.14 -21.99
C GLU A 142 -14.21 -0.97 -21.10
N ASP A 143 -14.62 -1.26 -19.86
CA ASP A 143 -15.02 -0.24 -18.87
C ASP A 143 -13.86 0.71 -18.49
N ASP A 144 -12.64 0.17 -18.38
CA ASP A 144 -11.45 0.99 -18.06
C ASP A 144 -10.99 1.82 -19.27
N LEU A 145 -11.05 1.27 -20.48
CA LEU A 145 -10.73 1.94 -21.73
C LEU A 145 -11.67 3.11 -22.01
N TRP A 146 -12.96 2.93 -21.72
CA TRP A 146 -13.94 4.02 -21.77
C TRP A 146 -13.59 5.15 -20.79
N THR A 147 -13.21 4.79 -19.55
CA THR A 147 -12.76 5.76 -18.55
C THR A 147 -11.50 6.51 -19.00
N ARG A 148 -10.60 5.85 -19.74
CA ARG A 148 -9.40 6.46 -20.31
C ARG A 148 -9.74 7.43 -21.45
N GLU A 149 -10.70 7.10 -22.30
CA GLU A 149 -11.18 8.01 -23.35
C GLU A 149 -11.75 9.29 -22.75
N GLU A 150 -12.64 9.17 -21.76
CA GLU A 150 -13.26 10.33 -21.11
C GLU A 150 -12.21 11.25 -20.47
N LYS A 151 -11.22 10.66 -19.78
CA LYS A 151 -10.22 11.42 -19.00
C LYS A 151 -9.05 11.94 -19.82
N PHE A 152 -8.59 11.18 -20.79
CA PHE A 152 -7.35 11.47 -21.53
C PHE A 152 -7.60 11.80 -23.01
N GLY A 153 -8.80 11.55 -23.52
CA GLY A 153 -9.22 11.85 -24.89
C GLY A 153 -8.76 10.83 -25.93
N TYR A 154 -8.46 9.59 -25.51
CA TYR A 154 -8.02 8.52 -26.40
C TYR A 154 -8.71 7.20 -26.06
N TYR A 155 -9.19 6.53 -27.10
CA TYR A 155 -9.82 5.23 -27.03
C TYR A 155 -8.93 4.22 -27.74
N LEU A 156 -8.64 3.11 -27.08
CA LEU A 156 -8.10 1.91 -27.71
C LEU A 156 -9.26 0.94 -27.82
N ASP A 157 -9.72 0.70 -29.05
CA ASP A 157 -10.82 -0.24 -29.27
C ASP A 157 -10.39 -1.69 -29.01
N ILE A 158 -11.35 -2.52 -28.59
CA ILE A 158 -11.13 -3.93 -28.29
C ILE A 158 -10.56 -4.69 -29.50
N GLU A 159 -10.99 -4.37 -30.73
CA GLU A 159 -10.48 -5.01 -31.95
C GLU A 159 -8.96 -4.77 -32.10
N THR A 160 -8.47 -3.59 -31.75
CA THR A 160 -7.02 -3.30 -31.74
C THR A 160 -6.30 -4.12 -30.67
N ILE A 161 -6.89 -4.31 -29.49
CA ILE A 161 -6.30 -5.15 -28.43
C ILE A 161 -6.26 -6.61 -28.85
N GLU A 162 -7.35 -7.14 -29.43
CA GLU A 162 -7.40 -8.49 -29.97
C GLU A 162 -6.33 -8.71 -31.04
N ASN A 163 -6.17 -7.75 -31.96
CA ASN A 163 -5.10 -7.80 -32.96
C ASN A 163 -3.69 -7.75 -32.35
N LEU A 164 -3.48 -7.01 -31.26
CA LEU A 164 -2.21 -6.98 -30.53
C LEU A 164 -1.93 -8.32 -29.84
N VAL A 165 -2.93 -8.91 -29.20
CA VAL A 165 -2.85 -10.23 -28.58
C VAL A 165 -2.44 -11.29 -29.60
N ASP A 166 -3.11 -11.30 -30.75
CA ASP A 166 -2.87 -12.29 -31.81
C ASP A 166 -1.51 -12.10 -32.49
N SER A 167 -1.05 -10.85 -32.66
CA SER A 167 0.19 -10.54 -33.38
C SER A 167 1.46 -10.70 -32.55
N GLU A 168 1.39 -10.48 -31.23
CA GLU A 168 2.54 -10.56 -30.31
C GLU A 168 2.63 -11.92 -29.59
N ASP A 169 1.75 -12.88 -29.90
CA ASP A 169 1.69 -14.21 -29.29
C ASP A 169 1.64 -14.16 -27.75
N LEU A 170 0.84 -13.22 -27.21
CA LEU A 170 0.78 -12.96 -25.76
C LEU A 170 0.16 -14.15 -25.03
N GLN A 171 0.89 -14.71 -24.05
CA GLN A 171 0.49 -15.95 -23.36
C GLN A 171 -0.10 -15.71 -21.96
N THR A 172 0.14 -14.53 -21.39
CA THR A 172 -0.26 -14.21 -20.01
C THR A 172 -0.88 -12.82 -19.90
N VAL A 173 -1.67 -12.59 -18.85
CA VAL A 173 -2.19 -11.25 -18.50
C VAL A 173 -1.06 -10.25 -18.31
N LYS A 174 0.10 -10.69 -17.80
CA LYS A 174 1.29 -9.84 -17.69
C LYS A 174 1.78 -9.34 -19.06
N ASP A 175 1.77 -10.22 -20.06
CA ASP A 175 2.22 -9.87 -21.40
C ASP A 175 1.26 -8.84 -22.03
N LEU A 176 -0.05 -9.01 -21.82
CA LEU A 176 -1.07 -8.03 -22.20
C LEU A 176 -0.86 -6.69 -21.47
N GLU A 177 -0.79 -6.69 -20.14
CA GLU A 177 -0.57 -5.47 -19.35
C GLU A 177 0.71 -4.73 -19.76
N TYR A 178 1.80 -5.46 -20.00
CA TYR A 178 3.05 -4.87 -20.46
C TYR A 178 2.93 -4.32 -21.90
N CYS A 179 2.20 -5.01 -22.78
CA CYS A 179 1.92 -4.52 -24.13
C CYS A 179 1.09 -3.22 -24.09
N LEU A 180 0.01 -3.20 -23.30
CA LEU A 180 -0.82 -2.01 -23.10
C LEU A 180 0.00 -0.86 -22.51
N PHE A 181 0.82 -1.12 -21.49
CA PHE A 181 1.72 -0.11 -20.92
C PHE A 181 2.72 0.46 -21.94
N LYS A 182 3.30 -0.39 -22.79
CA LYS A 182 4.23 0.03 -23.86
C LYS A 182 3.52 0.87 -24.92
N TRP A 183 2.31 0.47 -25.29
CA TRP A 183 1.43 1.23 -26.17
C TRP A 183 1.13 2.60 -25.54
N GLU A 184 0.78 2.65 -24.26
CA GLU A 184 0.51 3.91 -23.55
C GLU A 184 1.72 4.84 -23.54
N ILE A 185 2.91 4.35 -23.18
CA ILE A 185 4.13 5.19 -23.19
C ILE A 185 4.40 5.79 -24.57
N LYS A 186 4.12 5.04 -25.63
CA LYS A 186 4.35 5.46 -27.01
C LYS A 186 3.34 6.52 -27.46
N GLU A 187 2.05 6.30 -27.17
CA GLU A 187 0.97 7.17 -27.62
C GLU A 187 0.74 8.39 -26.69
N PHE A 188 1.19 8.32 -25.43
CA PHE A 188 1.10 9.38 -24.44
C PHE A 188 2.46 9.98 -24.09
N PRO A 189 2.84 11.14 -24.68
CA PRO A 189 4.07 11.83 -24.31
C PRO A 189 4.11 12.14 -22.82
N ALA A 190 5.25 11.87 -22.17
CA ALA A 190 5.45 12.11 -20.74
C ALA A 190 5.06 13.54 -20.31
N GLU A 191 5.30 14.53 -21.16
CA GLU A 191 4.92 15.92 -20.91
C GLU A 191 3.42 16.14 -20.72
N LYS A 192 2.56 15.37 -21.42
CA LYS A 192 1.11 15.44 -21.29
C LYS A 192 0.64 14.66 -20.05
N ALA A 193 1.22 13.48 -19.81
CA ALA A 193 0.93 12.67 -18.62
C ALA A 193 1.28 13.41 -17.30
N LEU A 194 2.40 14.12 -17.29
CA LEU A 194 2.89 14.86 -16.12
C LEU A 194 2.27 16.26 -15.96
N LYS A 195 1.68 16.83 -17.01
CA LYS A 195 1.00 18.15 -16.97
C LYS A 195 -0.40 18.10 -16.37
N ASN A 196 -0.92 16.92 -16.02
CA ASN A 196 -2.33 16.74 -15.74
C ASN A 196 -2.81 17.71 -14.63
N ASP A 197 -3.59 18.73 -15.03
CA ASP A 197 -4.23 19.72 -14.15
C ASP A 197 -5.24 19.06 -13.19
N TYR A 198 -5.60 17.80 -13.48
CA TYR A 198 -6.24 16.87 -12.58
C TYR A 198 -5.21 15.86 -12.09
N PRO A 199 -4.77 15.92 -10.84
CA PRO A 199 -3.92 14.87 -10.30
C PRO A 199 -4.83 13.67 -9.97
N VAL A 200 -5.32 12.96 -10.99
CA VAL A 200 -6.21 11.80 -10.83
C VAL A 200 -5.53 10.73 -9.96
N TYR A 201 -4.21 10.59 -10.08
CA TYR A 201 -3.39 9.74 -9.22
C TYR A 201 -3.32 10.22 -7.76
N SER A 202 -3.56 11.51 -7.48
CA SER A 202 -3.70 12.04 -6.11
C SER A 202 -5.15 12.12 -5.64
N HIS A 203 -6.12 12.10 -6.55
CA HIS A 203 -7.56 12.07 -6.23
C HIS A 203 -8.10 10.66 -5.98
N TRP A 204 -7.40 9.61 -6.41
CA TRP A 204 -7.81 8.23 -6.14
C TRP A 204 -7.91 7.90 -4.65
N PHE A 205 -7.34 8.73 -3.79
CA PHE A 205 -7.66 8.73 -2.38
C PHE A 205 -7.38 10.09 -1.73
N ASP A 206 -8.41 10.92 -1.57
CA ASP A 206 -8.38 12.02 -0.60
C ASP A 206 -8.87 11.46 0.74
N PRO A 207 -7.95 11.03 1.64
CA PRO A 207 -8.34 10.56 2.96
C PRO A 207 -9.22 11.63 3.62
N SER A 208 -10.50 11.31 3.91
CA SER A 208 -11.39 12.18 4.69
C SER A 208 -10.61 12.84 5.87
N PRO A 209 -10.68 14.16 6.03
CA PRO A 209 -9.61 14.93 6.66
C PRO A 209 -9.34 14.62 8.14
N ASP A 210 -10.24 13.90 8.82
CA ASP A 210 -10.35 14.06 10.26
C ASP A 210 -9.65 12.98 11.10
N LYS A 211 -9.32 11.80 10.54
CA LYS A 211 -8.95 10.64 11.38
C LYS A 211 -7.93 9.70 10.74
N ILE A 212 -6.65 10.09 10.79
CA ILE A 212 -5.51 9.26 10.40
C ILE A 212 -4.79 8.79 11.67
N VAL A 213 -4.30 7.54 11.68
CA VAL A 213 -3.53 7.00 12.80
C VAL A 213 -2.09 6.80 12.35
N LEU A 214 -1.13 7.38 13.08
CA LEU A 214 0.28 7.08 12.91
C LEU A 214 0.66 5.92 13.84
N LEU A 215 0.96 4.76 13.25
CA LEU A 215 1.38 3.56 13.98
C LEU A 215 2.91 3.45 14.01
N LEU A 216 3.46 3.13 15.18
CA LEU A 216 4.86 2.80 15.40
C LEU A 216 5.01 1.29 15.58
N MET A 217 5.31 0.63 14.47
CA MET A 217 5.37 -0.83 14.38
C MET A 217 6.63 -1.38 15.05
N PRO A 218 6.59 -2.57 15.66
CA PRO A 218 7.73 -3.16 16.39
C PRO A 218 8.81 -3.74 15.44
N THR A 219 9.12 -3.02 14.37
CA THR A 219 10.17 -3.35 13.41
C THR A 219 10.87 -2.07 12.97
N ILE A 220 12.13 -2.17 12.55
CA ILE A 220 12.86 -1.07 11.90
C ILE A 220 12.75 -1.14 10.37
N ASN A 221 12.12 -2.18 9.82
CA ASN A 221 12.07 -2.47 8.41
C ASN A 221 10.67 -2.19 7.88
N HIS A 222 10.51 -1.16 7.06
CA HIS A 222 9.19 -0.74 6.56
C HIS A 222 8.47 -1.82 5.75
N TRP A 223 9.22 -2.63 4.99
CA TRP A 223 8.65 -3.73 4.22
C TRP A 223 8.03 -4.81 5.11
N GLU A 224 8.47 -4.98 6.36
CA GLU A 224 7.92 -5.98 7.28
C GLU A 224 6.54 -5.59 7.82
N ILE A 225 6.09 -4.34 7.62
CA ILE A 225 4.77 -3.87 8.08
C ILE A 225 3.65 -4.75 7.56
N LEU A 226 3.77 -5.26 6.33
CA LEU A 226 2.75 -6.11 5.72
C LEU A 226 2.61 -7.49 6.37
N ALA A 227 3.54 -7.89 7.24
CA ALA A 227 3.35 -9.07 8.08
C ALA A 227 2.45 -8.79 9.29
N TYR A 228 2.31 -7.52 9.70
CA TYR A 228 1.49 -7.08 10.83
C TYR A 228 0.11 -6.58 10.39
N ILE A 229 0.08 -5.81 9.31
CA ILE A 229 -1.10 -5.16 8.75
C ILE A 229 -1.30 -5.72 7.35
N HIS A 230 -2.40 -6.46 7.14
CA HIS A 230 -2.65 -7.06 5.84
C HIS A 230 -3.02 -6.00 4.81
N TRP A 231 -2.36 -6.06 3.66
CA TRP A 231 -2.72 -5.30 2.47
C TRP A 231 -3.54 -6.18 1.54
N TYR A 232 -4.72 -5.70 1.14
CA TYR A 232 -5.66 -6.41 0.27
C TYR A 232 -4.97 -6.89 -1.02
N GLY A 233 -4.13 -6.06 -1.63
CA GLY A 233 -3.40 -6.42 -2.86
C GLY A 233 -2.35 -7.52 -2.68
N SER A 234 -2.02 -7.93 -1.45
CA SER A 234 -1.14 -9.07 -1.22
C SER A 234 -1.83 -10.42 -1.35
N ASP A 235 -3.17 -10.48 -1.31
CA ASP A 235 -3.94 -11.73 -1.22
C ASP A 235 -3.26 -12.73 -0.24
N ASP A 236 -2.93 -13.93 -0.71
CA ASP A 236 -2.22 -14.97 0.04
C ASP A 236 -0.68 -14.90 -0.05
N TYR A 237 -0.13 -13.84 -0.66
CA TYR A 237 1.27 -13.72 -1.09
C TYR A 237 2.07 -12.68 -0.30
N SER A 238 1.73 -12.44 0.97
CA SER A 238 2.37 -11.39 1.77
C SER A 238 3.89 -11.55 1.88
N GLU A 239 4.43 -12.78 1.97
CA GLU A 239 5.89 -12.99 1.94
C GLU A 239 6.56 -12.47 0.65
N LEU A 240 5.89 -12.61 -0.50
CA LEU A 240 6.40 -12.13 -1.78
C LEU A 240 6.35 -10.61 -1.86
N VAL A 241 5.25 -10.00 -1.42
CA VAL A 241 5.14 -8.53 -1.42
C VAL A 241 6.18 -7.90 -0.49
N ILE A 242 6.43 -8.50 0.68
CA ILE A 242 7.50 -8.06 1.58
C ILE A 242 8.88 -8.15 0.90
N ALA A 243 9.14 -9.25 0.17
CA ALA A 243 10.39 -9.42 -0.57
C ALA A 243 10.54 -8.38 -1.70
N LEU A 244 9.45 -8.08 -2.43
CA LEU A 244 9.41 -7.05 -3.46
C LEU A 244 9.67 -5.66 -2.89
N LEU A 245 9.00 -5.28 -1.79
CA LEU A 245 9.21 -4.00 -1.11
C LEU A 245 10.65 -3.84 -0.60
N LYS A 246 11.23 -4.93 -0.07
CA LYS A 246 12.64 -4.94 0.32
C LYS A 246 13.56 -4.74 -0.87
N ASN A 247 13.32 -5.42 -1.99
CA ASN A 247 14.12 -5.27 -3.20
C ASN A 247 14.06 -3.83 -3.75
N TRP A 248 12.85 -3.23 -3.76
CA TRP A 248 12.66 -1.83 -4.12
C TRP A 248 13.35 -0.87 -3.16
N HIS A 249 13.37 -1.16 -1.86
CA HIS A 249 14.10 -0.36 -0.89
C HIS A 249 15.61 -0.41 -1.17
N GLU A 250 16.17 -1.59 -1.38
CA GLU A 250 17.60 -1.77 -1.66
C GLU A 250 18.01 -1.08 -2.96
N LYS A 251 17.15 -1.10 -3.99
CA LYS A 251 17.42 -0.52 -5.31
C LYS A 251 17.21 0.99 -5.39
N TYR A 252 16.10 1.48 -4.82
CA TYR A 252 15.61 2.85 -5.02
C TYR A 252 15.53 3.67 -3.73
N GLY A 253 15.84 3.07 -2.58
CA GLY A 253 15.60 3.68 -1.27
C GLY A 253 14.11 3.95 -1.04
N SER A 254 13.24 3.05 -1.50
CA SER A 254 11.80 3.18 -1.28
C SER A 254 11.47 3.06 0.21
N GLU A 255 10.47 3.79 0.69
CA GLU A 255 10.01 3.73 2.08
C GLU A 255 8.49 3.80 2.15
N LEU A 256 7.86 2.86 2.87
CA LEU A 256 6.43 2.88 3.12
C LEU A 256 6.05 4.04 4.06
N ILE A 257 5.18 4.92 3.58
CA ILE A 257 4.64 6.07 4.32
C ILE A 257 3.23 5.77 4.81
N CYS A 258 2.34 5.37 3.90
CA CYS A 258 0.93 5.15 4.21
C CYS A 258 0.46 3.75 3.79
N HIS A 259 -0.42 3.19 4.62
CA HIS A 259 -1.14 1.95 4.35
C HIS A 259 -2.66 2.23 4.41
N TYR A 260 -3.30 2.25 3.24
CA TYR A 260 -4.74 2.47 3.09
C TYR A 260 -5.52 1.15 2.99
N GLY A 261 -4.84 0.02 3.16
CA GLY A 261 -5.37 -1.34 3.09
C GLY A 261 -5.70 -1.86 1.70
N THR A 262 -6.17 -1.03 0.77
CA THR A 262 -6.16 -1.39 -0.67
C THR A 262 -4.98 -0.77 -1.41
N MET A 263 -4.40 0.29 -0.88
CA MET A 263 -3.27 0.99 -1.48
C MET A 263 -2.12 1.17 -0.48
N LEU A 264 -0.90 1.23 -1.03
CA LEU A 264 0.31 1.59 -0.31
C LEU A 264 0.88 2.86 -0.93
N GLN A 265 1.29 3.81 -0.10
CA GLN A 265 2.00 5.00 -0.55
C GLN A 265 3.46 4.91 -0.10
N LEU A 266 4.36 5.02 -1.06
CA LEU A 266 5.80 4.99 -0.84
C LEU A 266 6.45 6.30 -1.29
N THR A 267 7.54 6.66 -0.63
CA THR A 267 8.53 7.59 -1.20
C THR A 267 9.69 6.79 -1.78
N THR A 268 10.50 7.40 -2.64
CA THR A 268 11.74 6.83 -3.17
C THR A 268 12.84 7.88 -3.14
N LYS A 269 14.07 7.46 -2.84
CA LYS A 269 15.24 8.34 -2.86
C LYS A 269 15.79 8.54 -4.27
N THR A 270 15.73 7.49 -5.08
CA THR A 270 16.20 7.47 -6.46
C THR A 270 15.10 6.92 -7.34
N LEU A 271 14.73 7.66 -8.38
CA LEU A 271 13.73 7.20 -9.34
C LEU A 271 14.32 6.13 -10.28
N PRO A 272 13.50 5.17 -10.75
CA PRO A 272 13.82 4.36 -11.93
C PRO A 272 14.23 5.25 -13.11
N SER A 273 15.21 4.81 -13.89
CA SER A 273 15.72 5.55 -15.06
C SER A 273 14.83 5.43 -16.29
N SER A 274 13.95 4.42 -16.32
CA SER A 274 12.98 4.20 -17.37
C SER A 274 11.69 3.56 -16.85
N PRO A 275 10.57 3.66 -17.60
CA PRO A 275 9.35 2.94 -17.27
C PRO A 275 9.54 1.42 -17.24
N ASP A 276 10.36 0.86 -18.13
CA ASP A 276 10.69 -0.58 -18.14
C ASP A 276 11.41 -1.00 -16.85
N GLU A 277 12.28 -0.14 -16.32
CA GLU A 277 12.96 -0.38 -15.05
C GLU A 277 11.99 -0.28 -13.86
N ALA A 278 10.95 0.55 -13.94
CA ALA A 278 9.90 0.66 -12.93
C ALA A 278 8.91 -0.51 -12.95
N PHE A 279 8.71 -1.15 -14.11
CA PHE A 279 7.79 -2.28 -14.28
C PHE A 279 8.35 -3.61 -13.74
N GLN A 280 9.68 -3.73 -13.60
CA GLN A 280 10.38 -4.91 -13.09
C GLN A 280 10.21 -5.13 -11.58
#